data_AF-A0A387BSZ9-F1
#
_entry.id   AF-A0A387BSZ9-F1
#
_cell.length_a   1.000
_cell.length_b   1.000
_cell.length_c   1.000
_cell.angle_alpha   90.00
_cell.angle_beta   90.00
_cell.angle_gamma   90.00
#
_symmetry.space_group_name_H-M   'P 1'
#
loop_
_entity.id
_entity.type
_entity.pdbx_description
1 polymer ?
#
loop_
_entity_poly.entity_id
_entity_poly.type
_entity_poly.pdbx_seq_one_letter_code
_entity_poly.pdbx_strand_id
1 'polypeptide(L)'
;MAVKQSDAGARRTRRRLLPTLWFIALVSTGIIVGFAGTGGTYAAWNSSATVSGATITTGSTTIVVGKGANPTFASSYALGPVSNAIGPGDTAASSFTVKNTGTTPVTLSATITLSTQANDLTNALSAGVVAVPTEASCSSASGTANTPLASPAPIDITHVAAGATQSLCLLLTLPATAPNAAQGQTAPFTLTLTGTQAAS
;
A
#
# COMPACT_ATOMS: atom_id res chain seq x y z
N MET A 1 -91.54 -38.56 -79.50
CA MET A 1 -90.62 -39.09 -80.54
C MET A 1 -89.35 -38.27 -80.45
N ALA A 2 -88.35 -38.66 -79.64
CA ALA A 2 -87.29 -39.63 -79.92
C ALA A 2 -86.27 -39.12 -80.96
N VAL A 3 -85.00 -39.02 -80.54
CA VAL A 3 -83.71 -39.32 -81.22
C VAL A 3 -82.61 -38.53 -80.47
N LYS A 4 -81.72 -39.12 -79.65
CA LYS A 4 -80.57 -40.03 -79.86
C LYS A 4 -79.25 -39.26 -79.92
N GLN A 5 -78.31 -39.71 -79.10
CA GLN A 5 -76.99 -39.15 -78.78
C GLN A 5 -76.00 -39.20 -79.97
N SER A 6 -74.96 -38.36 -79.93
CA SER A 6 -73.69 -38.59 -80.64
C SER A 6 -72.49 -38.22 -79.74
N ASP A 7 -71.57 -39.17 -79.67
CA ASP A 7 -70.35 -39.29 -78.85
C ASP A 7 -69.23 -38.28 -79.13
N ALA A 8 -68.37 -38.06 -78.13
CA ALA A 8 -66.91 -38.19 -78.26
C ALA A 8 -66.21 -38.19 -76.87
N GLY A 9 -65.79 -39.38 -76.42
CA GLY A 9 -64.75 -39.55 -75.39
C GLY A 9 -63.38 -39.13 -75.94
N ALA A 10 -62.44 -38.59 -75.18
CA ALA A 10 -61.53 -39.22 -74.20
C ALA A 10 -60.19 -38.45 -74.38
N ARG A 11 -59.25 -38.25 -73.46
CA ARG A 11 -58.81 -38.99 -72.28
C ARG A 11 -58.25 -37.98 -71.27
N ARG A 12 -58.75 -38.00 -70.04
CA ARG A 12 -58.07 -37.33 -68.90
C ARG A 12 -57.00 -38.26 -68.36
N THR A 13 -55.74 -37.96 -68.63
CA THR A 13 -54.62 -38.45 -67.81
C THR A 13 -54.67 -37.76 -66.45
N ARG A 14 -55.40 -38.38 -65.50
CA ARG A 14 -55.26 -38.09 -64.07
C ARG A 14 -53.86 -38.52 -63.62
N ARG A 15 -52.88 -37.61 -63.63
CA ARG A 15 -51.67 -37.79 -62.83
C ARG A 15 -51.83 -37.07 -61.50
N ARG A 16 -51.64 -37.87 -60.45
CA ARG A 16 -51.74 -37.58 -59.03
C ARG A 16 -50.73 -36.48 -58.65
N LEU A 17 -51.14 -35.22 -58.63
CA LEU A 17 -50.32 -34.08 -58.17
C LEU A 17 -50.90 -33.36 -56.96
N LEU A 18 -51.95 -33.93 -56.34
CA LEU A 18 -52.59 -33.36 -55.16
C LEU A 18 -51.88 -33.61 -53.81
N PRO A 19 -51.18 -34.75 -53.55
CA PRO A 19 -50.56 -34.92 -52.23
C PRO A 19 -49.27 -34.12 -52.07
N THR A 20 -48.54 -33.83 -53.16
CA THR A 20 -47.25 -33.14 -53.12
C THR A 20 -47.36 -31.66 -52.74
N LEU A 21 -48.44 -30.98 -53.13
CA LEU A 21 -48.66 -29.57 -52.77
C LEU A 21 -48.98 -29.38 -51.28
N TRP A 22 -49.66 -30.36 -50.66
CA TRP A 22 -49.97 -30.32 -49.23
C TRP A 22 -48.73 -30.54 -48.35
N PHE A 23 -47.81 -31.42 -48.77
CA PHE A 23 -46.54 -31.60 -48.07
C PHE A 23 -45.66 -30.34 -48.11
N ILE A 24 -45.61 -29.64 -49.24
CA ILE A 24 -44.82 -28.40 -49.36
C ILE A 24 -45.36 -27.31 -48.42
N ALA A 25 -46.69 -27.15 -48.35
CA ALA A 25 -47.33 -26.16 -47.48
C ALA A 25 -47.10 -26.42 -45.98
N LEU A 26 -47.13 -27.69 -45.56
CA LEU A 26 -46.84 -28.07 -44.17
C LEU A 26 -45.37 -27.82 -43.81
N VAL A 27 -44.44 -28.18 -44.70
CA VAL A 27 -43.01 -27.96 -44.49
C VAL A 27 -42.67 -26.47 -44.44
N SER A 28 -43.24 -25.64 -45.32
CA SER A 28 -43.01 -24.20 -45.29
C SER A 28 -43.54 -23.53 -44.02
N THR A 29 -44.69 -23.99 -43.51
CA THR A 29 -45.26 -23.45 -42.27
C THR A 29 -44.42 -23.85 -41.05
N GLY A 30 -43.92 -25.10 -41.02
CA GLY A 30 -43.01 -25.56 -39.97
C GLY A 30 -41.68 -24.80 -39.93
N ILE A 31 -41.14 -24.43 -41.10
CA ILE A 31 -39.92 -23.63 -41.20
C ILE A 31 -40.15 -22.20 -40.66
N ILE A 32 -41.26 -21.55 -41.03
CA ILE A 32 -41.57 -20.18 -40.56
C ILE A 32 -41.75 -20.14 -39.04
N VAL A 33 -42.43 -21.14 -38.46
CA VAL A 33 -42.61 -21.24 -37.00
C VAL A 33 -41.29 -21.59 -36.29
N GLY A 34 -40.44 -22.41 -36.89
CA GLY A 34 -39.12 -22.76 -36.37
C GLY A 34 -38.14 -21.57 -36.31
N PHE A 35 -38.16 -20.69 -37.31
CA PHE A 35 -37.30 -19.49 -37.33
C PHE A 35 -37.84 -18.32 -36.50
N ALA A 36 -39.15 -18.28 -36.22
CA ALA A 36 -39.73 -17.29 -35.30
C ALA A 36 -39.23 -17.45 -33.85
N GLY A 37 -38.78 -18.66 -33.46
CA GLY A 37 -38.20 -18.93 -32.14
C GLY A 37 -36.71 -18.59 -31.98
N THR A 38 -35.98 -18.38 -33.07
CA THR A 38 -34.52 -18.12 -33.04
C THR A 38 -34.14 -16.65 -32.93
N GLY A 39 -35.10 -15.73 -32.82
CA GLY A 39 -34.84 -14.29 -32.60
C GLY A 39 -34.20 -13.94 -31.25
N GLY A 40 -34.00 -14.91 -30.36
CA GLY A 40 -33.57 -14.67 -28.98
C GLY A 40 -32.05 -14.62 -28.73
N THR A 41 -31.20 -15.05 -29.66
CA THR A 41 -29.76 -15.25 -29.32
C THR A 41 -28.86 -14.04 -29.57
N TYR A 42 -29.39 -12.92 -30.08
CA TYR A 42 -28.60 -11.68 -30.22
C TYR A 42 -28.61 -10.81 -28.95
N ALA A 43 -29.48 -11.09 -27.98
CA ALA A 43 -29.55 -10.33 -26.73
C ALA A 43 -28.45 -10.73 -25.72
N ALA A 44 -27.91 -11.95 -25.81
CA ALA A 44 -26.90 -12.42 -24.85
C ALA A 44 -25.47 -11.94 -25.18
N TRP A 45 -25.18 -11.56 -26.43
CA TRP A 45 -23.85 -11.06 -26.84
C TRP A 45 -23.71 -9.54 -26.75
N ASN A 46 -24.82 -8.82 -26.54
CA ASN A 46 -24.83 -7.39 -26.22
C ASN A 46 -25.13 -7.13 -24.73
N SER A 47 -24.92 -8.12 -23.87
CA SER A 47 -24.94 -7.89 -22.43
C SER A 47 -23.66 -7.14 -22.05
N SER A 48 -23.74 -5.81 -22.03
CA SER A 48 -22.72 -5.00 -21.38
C SER A 48 -22.91 -5.15 -19.87
N ALA A 49 -22.08 -5.96 -19.23
CA ALA A 49 -21.96 -5.91 -17.78
C ALA A 49 -21.26 -4.60 -17.44
N THR A 50 -21.99 -3.67 -16.81
CA THR A 50 -21.36 -2.48 -16.21
C THR A 50 -20.45 -2.99 -15.10
N VAL A 51 -19.16 -3.09 -15.37
CA VAL A 51 -18.17 -3.22 -14.32
C VAL A 51 -18.27 -1.92 -13.54
N SER A 52 -18.88 -1.96 -12.36
CA SER A 52 -18.87 -0.82 -11.45
C SER A 52 -17.40 -0.45 -11.25
N GLY A 53 -17.02 0.75 -11.69
CA GLY A 53 -15.62 1.15 -11.69
C GLY A 53 -15.02 0.94 -10.31
N ALA A 54 -13.86 0.27 -10.25
CA ALA A 54 -13.11 0.18 -9.01
C ALA A 54 -12.46 1.53 -8.75
N THR A 55 -12.73 2.14 -7.60
CA THR A 55 -12.00 3.33 -7.16
C THR A 55 -10.58 2.88 -6.80
N ILE A 56 -9.60 3.29 -7.62
CA ILE A 56 -8.18 3.13 -7.28
C ILE A 56 -7.81 4.31 -6.38
N THR A 57 -7.62 4.04 -5.09
CA THR A 57 -7.18 5.05 -4.13
C THR A 57 -5.70 4.82 -3.81
N THR A 58 -4.88 5.86 -3.94
CA THR A 58 -3.47 5.83 -3.54
C THR A 58 -3.31 6.18 -2.06
N GLY A 59 -2.39 5.50 -1.37
CA GLY A 59 -1.95 5.87 -0.02
C GLY A 59 -0.89 6.97 -0.03
N SER A 60 -0.72 7.68 1.09
CA SER A 60 0.36 8.66 1.29
C SER A 60 1.15 8.36 2.57
N THR A 61 2.46 8.64 2.52
CA THR A 61 3.36 8.58 3.67
C THR A 61 4.00 9.92 3.93
N THR A 62 3.68 10.50 5.08
CA THR A 62 4.29 11.73 5.54
C THR A 62 4.60 11.60 7.01
N ILE A 63 5.87 11.82 7.37
CA ILE A 63 6.33 11.83 8.75
C ILE A 63 6.82 13.22 9.10
N VAL A 64 6.36 13.69 10.25
CA VAL A 64 6.75 14.96 10.84
C VAL A 64 7.25 14.73 12.26
N VAL A 65 8.18 15.57 12.70
CA VAL A 65 8.86 15.49 13.99
C VAL A 65 8.54 16.72 14.82
N GLY A 66 8.54 16.57 16.14
CA GLY A 66 8.36 17.66 17.10
C GLY A 66 8.95 17.30 18.46
N LYS A 67 8.88 18.22 19.41
CA LYS A 67 9.42 18.04 20.77
C LYS A 67 8.57 18.78 21.81
N GLY A 68 8.49 18.24 23.01
CA GLY A 68 7.83 18.83 24.16
C GLY A 68 6.39 18.36 24.33
N ALA A 69 5.75 18.82 25.41
CA ALA A 69 4.38 18.41 25.77
C ALA A 69 3.31 18.84 24.74
N ASN A 70 3.56 19.91 23.98
CA ASN A 70 2.71 20.38 22.90
C ASN A 70 3.58 20.62 21.65
N PRO A 71 3.94 19.54 20.93
CA PRO A 71 4.92 19.63 19.87
C PRO A 71 4.36 20.35 18.64
N THR A 72 5.04 21.40 18.20
CA THR A 72 4.87 21.93 16.84
C THR A 72 5.57 20.99 15.87
N PHE A 73 4.80 20.31 15.03
CA PHE A 73 5.34 19.34 14.08
C PHE A 73 5.87 20.01 12.82
N ALA A 74 7.06 19.58 12.38
CA ALA A 74 7.72 20.03 11.16
C ALA A 74 8.49 18.87 10.48
N SER A 75 9.00 19.08 9.27
CA SER A 75 9.83 18.08 8.57
C SER A 75 11.23 17.92 9.17
N SER A 76 11.70 18.90 9.92
CA SER A 76 12.98 18.88 10.64
C SER A 76 12.86 19.64 11.94
N TYR A 77 13.69 19.27 12.93
CA TYR A 77 13.72 19.90 14.24
C TYR A 77 15.13 19.85 14.82
N ALA A 78 15.55 20.93 15.49
CA ALA A 78 16.82 20.98 16.19
C ALA A 78 16.66 20.38 17.60
N LEU A 79 17.14 19.15 17.79
CA LEU A 79 17.05 18.43 19.08
C LEU A 79 17.72 19.17 20.26
N GLY A 80 18.72 20.02 19.97
CA GLY A 80 19.61 20.61 20.97
C GLY A 80 20.70 19.64 21.42
N PRO A 81 21.54 20.01 22.40
CA PRO A 81 22.54 19.10 22.96
C PRO A 81 21.85 17.93 23.66
N VAL A 82 22.21 16.70 23.29
CA VAL A 82 21.72 15.47 23.97
C VAL A 82 22.30 15.38 25.38
N SER A 83 23.57 15.75 25.55
CA SER A 83 24.18 16.03 26.84
C SER A 83 25.28 17.09 26.68
N ASN A 84 25.53 17.83 27.75
CA ASN A 84 26.66 18.77 27.85
C ASN A 84 27.92 18.09 28.42
N ALA A 85 27.78 16.92 29.03
CA ALA A 85 28.86 16.11 29.57
C ALA A 85 28.46 14.64 29.54
N ILE A 86 29.29 13.79 28.95
CA ILE A 86 29.13 12.32 28.99
C ILE A 86 30.48 11.72 29.39
N GLY A 87 30.49 10.94 30.46
CA GLY A 87 31.66 10.21 30.94
C GLY A 87 31.69 8.77 30.42
N PRO A 88 32.85 8.09 30.53
CA PRO A 88 32.93 6.66 30.23
C PRO A 88 31.95 5.85 31.10
N GLY A 89 31.11 5.05 30.46
CA GLY A 89 30.06 4.26 31.11
C GLY A 89 28.70 4.95 31.16
N ASP A 90 28.63 6.24 30.83
CA ASP A 90 27.38 6.99 30.86
C ASP A 90 26.54 6.75 29.61
N THR A 91 25.23 6.89 29.78
CA THR A 91 24.26 6.97 28.69
C THR A 91 23.46 8.25 28.82
N ALA A 92 23.49 9.08 27.78
CA ALA A 92 22.66 10.26 27.66
C ALA A 92 21.43 9.95 26.81
N ALA A 93 20.30 10.58 27.14
CA ALA A 93 19.03 10.39 26.43
C ALA A 93 18.42 11.73 26.03
N SER A 94 17.83 11.80 24.84
CA SER A 94 17.01 12.94 24.40
C SER A 94 15.69 12.46 23.81
N SER A 95 14.58 13.06 24.27
CA SER A 95 13.25 12.76 23.77
C SER A 95 12.86 13.63 22.60
N PHE A 96 12.07 13.05 21.70
CA PHE A 96 11.36 13.74 20.63
C PHE A 96 10.13 12.92 20.24
N THR A 97 9.26 13.51 19.45
CA THR A 97 8.01 12.89 19.04
C THR A 97 7.89 12.88 17.52
N VAL A 98 7.36 11.79 16.98
CA VAL A 98 7.10 11.62 15.56
C VAL A 98 5.61 11.44 15.34
N LYS A 99 5.09 11.95 14.22
CA LYS A 99 3.69 11.78 13.84
C LYS A 99 3.61 11.37 12.37
N ASN A 100 2.81 10.33 12.12
CA ASN A 100 2.42 9.94 10.78
C ASN A 100 1.19 10.76 10.36
N THR A 101 1.39 11.72 9.45
CA THR A 101 0.31 12.52 8.86
C THR A 101 -0.16 11.96 7.51
N GLY A 102 0.41 10.85 7.07
CA GLY A 102 -0.05 10.09 5.91
C GLY A 102 -1.30 9.25 6.18
N THR A 103 -1.78 8.60 5.13
CA THR A 103 -2.96 7.72 5.18
C THR A 103 -2.61 6.24 5.34
N THR A 104 -1.34 5.86 5.19
CA THR A 104 -0.86 4.48 5.35
C THR A 104 0.02 4.34 6.58
N PRO A 105 -0.05 3.20 7.30
CA PRO A 105 0.92 2.88 8.35
C PRO A 105 2.36 2.86 7.82
N VAL A 106 3.32 3.21 8.68
CA VAL A 106 4.74 3.22 8.33
C VAL A 106 5.60 2.45 9.32
N THR A 107 6.65 1.82 8.82
CA THR A 107 7.77 1.33 9.62
C THR A 107 8.87 2.38 9.63
N LEU A 108 9.28 2.81 10.82
CA LEU A 108 10.31 3.83 11.00
C LEU A 108 11.68 3.20 11.24
N SER A 109 12.67 3.73 10.54
CA SER A 109 14.10 3.53 10.81
C SER A 109 14.80 4.87 11.00
N ALA A 110 15.90 4.89 11.74
CA ALA A 110 16.77 6.04 11.91
C ALA A 110 18.15 5.78 11.28
N THR A 111 18.79 6.83 10.81
CA THR A 111 20.20 6.82 10.44
C THR A 111 20.86 8.07 11.02
N ILE A 112 22.05 7.92 11.56
CA ILE A 112 22.80 9.04 12.13
C ILE A 112 23.93 9.39 11.16
N THR A 113 24.15 10.66 10.90
CA THR A 113 25.26 11.11 10.05
C THR A 113 26.06 12.15 10.80
N LEU A 114 27.38 11.95 10.92
CA LEU A 114 28.25 12.95 11.52
C LEU A 114 28.26 14.23 10.68
N SER A 115 28.17 15.37 11.35
CA SER A 115 28.23 16.68 10.68
C SER A 115 29.67 17.18 10.50
N THR A 116 30.62 16.51 11.14
CA THR A 116 32.07 16.78 11.04
C THR A 116 32.82 15.48 10.82
N GLN A 117 34.12 15.58 10.52
CA GLN A 117 35.03 14.43 10.53
C GLN A 117 34.95 13.66 11.84
N ALA A 118 35.08 12.33 11.75
CA ALA A 118 35.14 11.45 12.90
C ALA A 118 36.37 11.78 13.77
N ASN A 119 36.23 11.53 15.07
CA ASN A 119 37.19 11.79 16.13
C ASN A 119 37.08 10.68 17.18
N ASP A 120 37.93 10.69 18.20
CA ASP A 120 37.97 9.62 19.20
C ASP A 120 36.65 9.45 19.95
N LEU A 121 35.93 10.56 20.18
CA LEU A 121 34.61 10.52 20.83
C LEU A 121 33.54 9.88 19.93
N THR A 122 33.42 10.31 18.68
CA THR A 122 32.44 9.76 17.72
C THR A 122 32.74 8.32 17.33
N ASN A 123 34.00 7.90 17.37
CA ASN A 123 34.42 6.51 17.18
C ASN A 123 34.04 5.61 18.37
N ALA A 124 34.03 6.15 19.59
CA ALA A 124 33.67 5.41 20.80
C ALA A 124 32.17 5.44 21.10
N LEU A 125 31.45 6.48 20.67
CA LEU A 125 30.02 6.64 20.90
C LEU A 125 29.20 5.62 20.11
N SER A 126 28.20 5.07 20.79
CA SER A 126 27.14 4.28 20.16
C SER A 126 25.79 4.94 20.35
N ALA A 127 24.90 4.78 19.39
CA ALA A 127 23.55 5.30 19.41
C ALA A 127 22.49 4.20 19.33
N GLY A 128 21.33 4.50 19.91
CA GLY A 128 20.12 3.71 19.80
C GLY A 128 18.91 4.63 19.79
N VAL A 129 17.82 4.17 19.19
CA VAL A 129 16.54 4.87 19.24
C VAL A 129 15.48 3.91 19.73
N VAL A 130 14.76 4.27 20.78
CA VAL A 130 13.71 3.42 21.35
C VAL A 130 12.37 4.14 21.40
N ALA A 131 11.29 3.41 21.18
CA ALA A 131 9.94 3.92 21.36
C ALA A 131 9.56 3.91 22.85
N VAL A 132 8.96 5.01 23.30
CA VAL A 132 8.49 5.17 24.68
C VAL A 132 7.04 5.68 24.71
N PRO A 133 6.26 5.41 25.77
CA PRO A 133 4.88 5.88 25.87
C PRO A 133 4.75 7.40 25.88
N THR A 134 5.70 8.09 26.51
CA THR A 134 5.74 9.56 26.61
C THR A 134 7.18 10.06 26.57
N GLU A 135 7.39 11.32 26.17
CA GLU A 135 8.72 11.94 26.22
C GLU A 135 9.33 11.94 27.64
N ALA A 136 8.52 12.03 28.69
CA ALA A 136 9.00 12.01 30.07
C ALA A 136 9.58 10.64 30.47
N SER A 137 9.17 9.56 29.81
CA SER A 137 9.67 8.21 30.05
C SER A 137 11.10 7.99 29.50
N CYS A 138 11.69 9.00 28.86
CA CYS A 138 13.02 8.89 28.27
C CYS A 138 14.14 8.77 29.30
N SER A 139 13.96 9.33 30.49
CA SER A 139 14.93 9.27 31.58
C SER A 139 15.10 7.86 32.17
N SER A 140 14.07 7.02 32.03
CA SER A 140 14.06 5.62 32.47
C SER A 140 14.03 4.62 31.32
N ALA A 141 14.23 5.11 30.08
CA ALA A 141 14.25 4.26 28.90
C ALA A 141 15.39 3.25 29.02
N SER A 142 15.05 1.97 29.12
CA SER A 142 16.01 0.88 29.01
C SER A 142 16.12 0.49 27.53
N GLY A 143 17.21 0.90 26.91
CA GLY A 143 17.52 0.58 25.53
C GLY A 143 19.01 0.42 25.36
N THR A 144 19.41 -0.38 24.37
CA THR A 144 20.81 -0.58 24.05
C THR A 144 21.22 0.28 22.86
N ALA A 145 22.13 1.21 23.10
CA ALA A 145 22.77 1.96 22.02
C ALA A 145 23.91 1.12 21.44
N ASN A 146 23.63 0.41 20.34
CA ASN A 146 24.56 -0.56 19.75
C ASN A 146 25.10 -0.13 18.38
N THR A 147 24.62 0.98 17.83
CA THR A 147 25.03 1.44 16.50
C THR A 147 26.17 2.43 16.63
N PRO A 148 27.40 2.11 16.18
CA PRO A 148 28.52 3.04 16.27
C PRO A 148 28.25 4.33 15.51
N LEU A 149 28.53 5.48 16.12
CA LEU A 149 28.26 6.79 15.50
C LEU A 149 29.11 7.03 14.25
N ALA A 150 30.35 6.54 14.24
CA ALA A 150 31.28 6.67 13.13
C ALA A 150 30.99 5.72 11.95
N SER A 151 30.19 4.67 12.16
CA SER A 151 29.81 3.70 11.13
C SER A 151 28.29 3.55 11.12
N PRO A 152 27.58 4.50 10.51
CA PRO A 152 26.14 4.55 10.64
C PRO A 152 25.46 3.41 9.91
N ALA A 153 24.65 2.67 10.65
CA ALA A 153 23.73 1.67 10.13
C ALA A 153 22.29 2.10 10.41
N PRO A 154 21.30 1.63 9.63
CA PRO A 154 19.90 1.84 9.95
C PRO A 154 19.57 1.24 11.32
N ILE A 155 18.90 2.02 12.16
CA ILE A 155 18.34 1.63 13.45
C ILE A 155 16.85 1.43 13.24
N ASP A 156 16.37 0.20 13.31
CA ASP A 156 14.94 -0.08 13.28
C ASP A 156 14.28 0.39 14.58
N ILE A 157 13.15 1.09 14.48
CA ILE A 157 12.52 1.75 15.63
C ILE A 157 11.20 1.07 15.99
N THR A 158 10.15 1.37 15.22
CA THR A 158 8.79 0.93 15.52
C THR A 158 7.87 1.18 14.34
N HIS A 159 6.67 0.62 14.44
CA HIS A 159 5.57 0.85 13.52
C HIS A 159 4.69 1.99 14.03
N VAL A 160 4.32 2.92 13.14
CA VAL A 160 3.45 4.05 13.45
C VAL A 160 2.23 4.02 12.53
N ALA A 161 1.06 3.76 13.13
CA ALA A 161 -0.21 3.76 12.42
C ALA A 161 -0.50 5.14 11.78
N ALA A 162 -1.34 5.15 10.74
CA ALA A 162 -1.78 6.39 10.11
C ALA A 162 -2.46 7.33 11.14
N GLY A 163 -2.09 8.60 11.13
CA GLY A 163 -2.57 9.60 12.10
C GLY A 163 -1.99 9.50 13.51
N ALA A 164 -1.25 8.43 13.83
CA ALA A 164 -0.73 8.19 15.16
C ALA A 164 0.52 9.04 15.45
N THR A 165 0.72 9.28 16.75
CA THR A 165 1.87 9.99 17.30
C THR A 165 2.63 9.03 18.22
N GLN A 166 3.96 9.02 18.13
CA GLN A 166 4.84 8.15 18.89
C GLN A 166 5.99 8.96 19.49
N SER A 167 6.21 8.85 20.79
CA SER A 167 7.39 9.42 21.44
C SER A 167 8.58 8.47 21.31
N LEU A 168 9.74 9.01 20.99
CA LEU A 168 11.00 8.31 20.78
C LEU A 168 12.10 8.90 21.66
N CYS A 169 13.09 8.05 21.94
CA CYS A 169 14.24 8.38 22.75
C CYS A 169 15.52 8.05 21.99
N LEU A 170 16.31 9.08 21.70
CA LEU A 170 17.67 8.90 21.23
C LEU A 170 18.57 8.65 22.44
N LEU A 171 19.20 7.49 22.48
CA LEU A 171 20.19 7.08 23.46
C LEU A 171 21.58 7.21 22.85
N LEU A 172 22.49 7.85 23.57
CA LEU A 172 23.91 7.90 23.25
C LEU A 172 24.68 7.31 24.41
N THR A 173 25.40 6.22 24.17
CA THR A 173 26.20 5.54 25.19
C THR A 173 27.68 5.70 24.86
N LEU A 174 28.46 6.13 25.86
CA LEU A 174 29.91 6.09 25.81
C LEU A 174 30.37 4.89 26.65
N PRO A 175 31.06 3.90 26.07
CA PRO A 175 31.49 2.73 26.82
C PRO A 175 32.49 3.11 27.92
N ALA A 176 32.52 2.33 29.01
CA ALA A 176 33.47 2.53 30.10
C ALA A 176 34.94 2.38 29.66
N THR A 177 35.18 1.74 28.51
CA THR A 177 36.50 1.57 27.89
C THR A 177 36.86 2.70 26.92
N ALA A 178 36.11 3.80 26.90
CA ALA A 178 36.39 4.93 26.02
C ALA A 178 37.77 5.53 26.30
N PRO A 179 38.56 5.88 25.26
CA PRO A 179 39.91 6.39 25.42
C PRO A 179 39.89 7.81 26.01
N ASN A 180 40.91 8.15 26.82
CA ASN A 180 41.07 9.50 27.36
C ASN A 180 41.21 10.58 26.27
N ALA A 181 41.63 10.20 25.05
CA ALA A 181 41.72 11.10 23.90
C ALA A 181 40.36 11.70 23.51
N ALA A 182 39.25 11.00 23.78
CA ALA A 182 37.89 11.48 23.54
C ALA A 182 37.46 12.62 24.49
N GLN A 183 38.20 12.85 25.58
CA GLN A 183 37.83 13.83 26.59
C GLN A 183 37.84 15.27 26.02
N GLY A 184 36.77 16.02 26.28
CA GLY A 184 36.62 17.41 25.83
C GLY A 184 36.31 17.58 24.34
N GLN A 185 36.18 16.48 23.58
CA GLN A 185 35.75 16.53 22.20
C GLN A 185 34.23 16.69 22.10
N THR A 186 33.74 17.08 20.91
CA THR A 186 32.31 17.18 20.59
C THR A 186 31.95 16.28 19.42
N ALA A 187 30.68 15.88 19.37
CA ALA A 187 30.15 14.97 18.35
C ALA A 187 28.89 15.60 17.73
N PRO A 188 29.02 16.53 16.78
CA PRO A 188 27.87 17.04 16.05
C PRO A 188 27.37 15.99 15.04
N PHE A 189 26.07 15.71 15.05
CA PHE A 189 25.45 14.74 14.16
C PHE A 189 24.04 15.17 13.77
N THR A 190 23.53 14.55 12.70
CA THR A 190 22.15 14.66 12.24
C THR A 190 21.47 13.29 12.33
N LEU A 191 20.29 13.23 12.92
CA LEU A 191 19.43 12.04 12.93
C LEU A 191 18.40 12.17 11.79
N THR A 192 18.45 11.26 10.83
CA THR A 192 17.48 11.17 9.73
C THR A 192 16.52 10.02 9.99
N LEU A 193 15.23 10.30 9.99
CA LEU A 193 14.18 9.28 10.09
C LEU A 193 13.66 8.93 8.71
N THR A 194 13.59 7.64 8.41
CA THR A 194 13.04 7.12 7.17
C THR A 194 11.80 6.29 7.49
N GLY A 195 10.66 6.71 6.95
CA GLY A 195 9.41 5.94 7.00
C GLY A 195 9.21 5.15 5.72
N THR A 196 9.08 3.84 5.84
CA THR A 196 8.71 2.95 4.73
C THR A 196 7.26 2.52 4.90
N GLN A 197 6.49 2.44 3.80
CA GLN A 197 5.12 1.93 3.86
C GLN A 197 5.13 0.49 4.36
N ALA A 198 4.42 0.24 5.45
CA ALA A 198 4.12 -1.12 5.84
C ALA A 198 3.01 -1.63 4.92
N ALA A 199 3.20 -2.82 4.35
CA ALA A 199 2.12 -3.48 3.63
C ALA A 199 1.00 -3.82 4.63
N SER A 200 -0.23 -3.44 4.30
CA SER A 200 -1.44 -3.67 5.10
C SER A 200 -1.77 -5.15 5.24
#